data_AF-A0A534RJV3-F1
#
_entry.id   AF-A0A534RJV3-F1
#
_cell.length_a   1.000
_cell.length_b   1.000
_cell.length_c   1.000
_cell.angle_alpha   90.00
_cell.angle_beta   90.00
_cell.angle_gamma   90.00
#
_symmetry.space_group_name_H-M   'P 1'
#
loop_
_entity.id
_entity.type
_entity.pdbx_description
1 polymer ?
#
loop_
_entity_poly.entity_id
_entity_poly.type
_entity_poly.pdbx_seq_one_letter_code
_entity_poly.pdbx_strand_id
1 'polypeptide(L)'
;MPAEKFPFAPPYTAEEMGLRSMEFPHSPFWNCTLIDIGVTITHTGFLDQRVSIIPILYLPEQGFLEHLYHSKPGQDLYRWLSQSVSPPERYGNQTLFIGYRTDQGFTTKLDMFAYTPALRRIRRQPQPRREDRLPNSAQTIDDLIGRDAWEFAWRILGTDTLYDTVRFPVTHHSAVLTDEKGAYIEVPASEIKLMGKDYPAYTPDGGVPCYVVEAVPKKEWVPDYYLSKLIYWLDKRSFFPLRIEAYDRTGKLASINTRIATRANPQLGERGYAVLFDLWWDIPLDLMTASIHGIIREEWSEQDKQLFFSPGFMRREWFLQPPKSLMGLNSPDEFYLRPRLDVEKFPQDRKLDIPPELAARIAAQEREGKLVF
;
A
#
# COMPACT_ATOMS: atom_id res chain seq x y z
N MET A 1 20.05 12.06 7.98
CA MET A 1 19.92 10.96 8.96
C MET A 1 19.33 11.53 10.22
N PRO A 2 18.47 10.80 10.95
CA PRO A 2 17.84 11.29 12.17
C PRO A 2 18.88 11.67 13.24
N ALA A 3 18.50 12.59 14.13
CA ALA A 3 19.34 13.03 15.24
C ALA A 3 19.67 11.87 16.21
N GLU A 4 18.67 11.05 16.53
CA GLU A 4 18.85 9.81 17.31
C GLU A 4 19.02 8.60 16.39
N LYS A 5 19.75 7.58 16.85
CA LYS A 5 19.89 6.31 16.11
C LYS A 5 18.71 5.40 16.42
N PHE A 6 18.19 4.75 15.40
CA PHE A 6 17.19 3.69 15.55
C PHE A 6 17.77 2.51 16.37
N PRO A 7 16.96 1.84 17.22
CA PRO A 7 15.52 2.07 17.44
C PRO A 7 15.25 3.31 18.30
N PHE A 8 14.22 4.09 17.90
CA PHE A 8 13.80 5.29 18.62
C PHE A 8 13.04 4.94 19.90
N ALA A 9 13.15 5.79 20.91
CA ALA A 9 12.39 5.69 22.15
C ALA A 9 11.44 6.89 22.30
N PRO A 10 10.29 6.73 22.99
CA PRO A 10 9.42 7.86 23.25
C PRO A 10 10.09 8.86 24.21
N PRO A 11 9.81 10.18 24.09
CA PRO A 11 8.88 10.79 23.14
C PRO A 11 9.47 10.84 21.71
N TYR A 12 8.67 10.41 20.73
CA TYR A 12 9.10 10.39 19.33
C TYR A 12 8.96 11.77 18.69
N THR A 13 9.95 12.15 17.89
CA THR A 13 9.87 13.28 16.97
C THR A 13 9.04 12.91 15.73
N ALA A 14 8.55 13.94 15.00
CA ALA A 14 7.82 13.71 13.75
C ALA A 14 8.66 13.00 12.68
N GLU A 15 9.97 13.29 12.62
CA GLU A 15 10.89 12.65 11.67
C GLU A 15 11.05 11.16 11.96
N GLU A 16 11.17 10.78 13.23
CA GLU A 16 11.23 9.38 13.64
C GLU A 16 9.95 8.62 13.31
N MET A 17 8.78 9.25 13.53
CA MET A 17 7.49 8.69 13.11
C MET A 17 7.43 8.46 11.59
N GLY A 18 7.90 9.44 10.80
CA GLY A 18 8.00 9.33 9.35
C GLY A 18 8.91 8.18 8.92
N LEU A 19 10.09 8.07 9.53
CA LEU A 19 11.03 6.97 9.28
C LEU A 19 10.41 5.61 9.61
N ARG A 20 9.74 5.45 10.76
CA ARG A 20 9.06 4.21 11.12
C ARG A 20 7.93 3.84 10.15
N SER A 21 7.19 4.83 9.64
CA SER A 21 6.10 4.57 8.67
C SER A 21 6.60 3.98 7.34
N MET A 22 7.86 4.28 6.96
CA MET A 22 8.50 3.77 5.73
C MET A 22 8.73 2.25 5.77
N GLU A 23 8.67 1.62 6.95
CA GLU A 23 8.73 0.16 7.08
C GLU A 23 7.52 -0.56 6.47
N PHE A 24 6.44 0.19 6.19
CA PHE A 24 5.15 -0.35 5.77
C PHE A 24 4.67 0.25 4.42
N PRO A 25 5.42 0.03 3.31
CA PRO A 25 4.90 0.32 1.99
C PRO A 25 3.79 -0.68 1.64
N HIS A 26 3.25 -0.58 0.42
CA HIS A 26 2.21 -1.48 -0.05
C HIS A 26 2.63 -2.97 0.03
N SER A 27 3.84 -3.29 -0.39
CA SER A 27 4.42 -4.64 -0.29
C SER A 27 5.36 -4.79 0.91
N PRO A 28 5.41 -5.95 1.59
CA PRO A 28 6.24 -6.09 2.79
C PRO A 28 7.75 -6.02 2.54
N PHE A 29 8.49 -5.44 3.49
CA PHE A 29 9.97 -5.43 3.51
C PHE A 29 10.55 -6.65 4.23
N TRP A 30 10.19 -7.83 3.72
CA TRP A 30 10.72 -9.15 4.10
C TRP A 30 10.33 -10.18 3.04
N ASN A 31 10.98 -11.34 3.06
CA ASN A 31 10.78 -12.38 2.04
C ASN A 31 9.40 -13.03 2.13
N CYS A 32 8.64 -12.96 1.04
CA CYS A 32 7.31 -13.54 0.97
C CYS A 32 6.84 -13.75 -0.46
N THR A 33 5.77 -14.51 -0.61
CA THR A 33 4.90 -14.48 -1.78
C THR A 33 3.65 -13.70 -1.39
N LEU A 34 3.46 -12.55 -2.01
CA LEU A 34 2.25 -11.72 -1.90
C LEU A 34 1.29 -12.11 -3.02
N ILE A 35 0.04 -12.39 -2.69
CA ILE A 35 -1.03 -12.60 -3.65
C ILE A 35 -1.91 -11.37 -3.61
N ASP A 36 -1.98 -10.63 -4.71
CA ASP A 36 -2.71 -9.37 -4.82
C ASP A 36 -3.97 -9.56 -5.67
N ILE A 37 -5.13 -9.32 -5.06
CA ILE A 37 -6.40 -9.11 -5.77
C ILE A 37 -6.61 -7.61 -5.92
N GLY A 38 -6.29 -7.07 -7.09
CA GLY A 38 -6.53 -5.67 -7.43
C GLY A 38 -7.91 -5.50 -8.04
N VAL A 39 -8.73 -4.63 -7.46
CA VAL A 39 -10.10 -4.34 -7.90
C VAL A 39 -10.25 -2.84 -8.09
N THR A 40 -10.66 -2.38 -9.25
CA THR A 40 -10.93 -0.96 -9.51
C THR A 40 -12.38 -0.75 -9.87
N ILE A 41 -12.98 0.32 -9.36
CA ILE A 41 -14.32 0.75 -9.73
C ILE A 41 -14.36 2.24 -10.09
N THR A 42 -15.08 2.57 -11.17
CA THR A 42 -15.37 3.95 -11.57
C THR A 42 -16.64 4.47 -10.91
N HIS A 43 -16.84 5.79 -10.92
CA HIS A 43 -18.09 6.40 -10.49
C HIS A 43 -19.33 5.96 -11.27
N THR A 44 -19.18 5.32 -12.44
CA THR A 44 -20.30 4.76 -13.22
C THR A 44 -20.58 3.29 -12.92
N GLY A 45 -19.84 2.67 -11.99
CA GLY A 45 -19.96 1.26 -11.64
C GLY A 45 -19.23 0.30 -12.59
N PHE A 46 -18.30 0.79 -13.42
CA PHE A 46 -17.44 -0.10 -14.19
C PHE A 46 -16.39 -0.74 -13.29
N LEU A 47 -16.37 -2.07 -13.23
CA LEU A 47 -15.53 -2.87 -12.36
C LEU A 47 -14.45 -3.60 -13.18
N ASP A 48 -13.18 -3.36 -12.87
CA ASP A 48 -12.01 -4.09 -13.42
C ASP A 48 -11.32 -4.84 -12.29
N GLN A 49 -10.91 -6.08 -12.54
CA GLN A 49 -10.26 -6.92 -11.52
C GLN A 49 -9.08 -7.67 -12.10
N ARG A 50 -8.06 -7.86 -11.26
CA ARG A 50 -6.85 -8.60 -11.59
C ARG A 50 -6.39 -9.39 -10.38
N VAL A 51 -5.74 -10.52 -10.65
CA VAL A 51 -5.05 -11.29 -9.61
C VAL A 51 -3.61 -11.49 -10.04
N SER A 52 -2.68 -11.16 -9.15
CA SER A 52 -1.25 -11.36 -9.35
C SER A 52 -0.62 -12.12 -8.20
N ILE A 53 0.36 -12.96 -8.52
CA ILE A 53 1.27 -13.56 -7.55
C ILE A 53 2.58 -12.79 -7.63
N ILE A 54 3.10 -12.35 -6.49
CA ILE A 54 4.23 -11.45 -6.40
C ILE A 54 5.22 -12.04 -5.38
N PRO A 55 6.14 -12.91 -5.81
CA PRO A 55 7.32 -13.26 -5.03
C PRO A 55 8.15 -12.00 -4.77
N ILE A 56 8.53 -11.81 -3.52
CA ILE A 56 9.26 -10.66 -3.00
C ILE A 56 10.54 -11.14 -2.34
N LEU A 57 11.65 -10.64 -2.85
CA LEU A 57 12.97 -10.73 -2.23
C LEU A 57 13.30 -9.39 -1.59
N TYR A 58 13.49 -9.38 -0.28
CA TYR A 58 14.02 -8.24 0.45
C TYR A 58 15.48 -8.52 0.81
N LEU A 59 16.38 -7.61 0.43
CA LEU A 59 17.82 -7.83 0.48
C LEU A 59 18.50 -7.40 1.77
N PRO A 60 18.08 -6.31 2.46
CA PRO A 60 18.65 -5.95 3.75
C PRO A 60 18.37 -7.01 4.82
N GLU A 61 19.37 -7.83 5.14
CA GLU A 61 19.27 -8.96 6.09
C GLU A 61 19.01 -8.48 7.52
N GLN A 62 19.55 -7.34 7.93
CA GLN A 62 19.26 -6.72 9.23
C GLN A 62 17.99 -5.85 9.19
N GLY A 63 17.19 -5.98 8.14
CA GLY A 63 15.91 -5.31 8.02
C GLY A 63 16.06 -3.81 7.78
N PHE A 64 15.24 -3.04 8.50
CA PHE A 64 15.16 -1.60 8.37
C PHE A 64 16.44 -0.88 8.81
N LEU A 65 17.16 -1.41 9.80
CA LEU A 65 18.40 -0.81 10.28
C LEU A 65 19.47 -0.81 9.18
N GLU A 66 19.60 -1.92 8.44
CA GLU A 66 20.51 -1.99 7.30
C GLU A 66 20.07 -1.11 6.14
N HIS A 67 18.77 -1.03 5.85
CA HIS A 67 18.23 -0.06 4.88
C HIS A 67 18.64 1.38 5.25
N LEU A 68 18.45 1.77 6.52
CA LEU A 68 18.74 3.14 6.96
C LEU A 68 20.23 3.49 6.94
N TYR A 69 21.09 2.66 7.52
CA TYR A 69 22.47 3.06 7.86
C TYR A 69 23.55 2.37 7.04
N HIS A 70 23.27 1.25 6.38
CA HIS A 70 24.30 0.40 5.78
C HIS A 70 24.13 0.22 4.27
N SER A 71 22.89 0.30 3.77
CA SER A 71 22.60 0.29 2.34
C SER A 71 23.12 1.57 1.70
N LYS A 72 23.92 1.42 0.65
CA LYS A 72 24.48 2.55 -0.08
C LYS A 72 23.51 3.06 -1.14
N PRO A 73 23.54 4.35 -1.50
CA PRO A 73 22.79 4.85 -2.64
C PRO A 73 23.06 4.01 -3.91
N GLY A 74 22.01 3.61 -4.61
CA GLY A 74 22.08 2.71 -5.77
C GLY A 74 22.15 1.22 -5.46
N GLN A 75 22.19 0.81 -4.19
CA GLN A 75 22.09 -0.60 -3.81
C GLN A 75 20.66 -1.10 -3.92
N ASP A 76 20.47 -2.30 -4.47
CA ASP A 76 19.18 -3.01 -4.48
C ASP A 76 18.68 -3.22 -3.04
N LEU A 77 17.45 -2.82 -2.77
CA LEU A 77 16.76 -3.07 -1.50
C LEU A 77 15.78 -4.22 -1.62
N TYR A 78 15.11 -4.35 -2.75
CA TYR A 78 14.13 -5.39 -2.97
C TYR A 78 13.97 -5.71 -4.45
N ARG A 79 13.45 -6.90 -4.72
CA ARG A 79 13.01 -7.32 -6.05
C ARG A 79 11.63 -7.95 -5.95
N TRP A 80 10.69 -7.48 -6.77
CA TRP A 80 9.32 -8.00 -6.82
C TRP A 80 9.04 -8.54 -8.21
N LEU A 81 8.70 -9.82 -8.32
CA LEU A 81 8.30 -10.43 -9.59
C LEU A 81 6.77 -10.55 -9.64
N SER A 82 6.08 -9.53 -10.13
CA SER A 82 4.63 -9.64 -10.33
C SER A 82 4.31 -10.56 -11.50
N GLN A 83 3.45 -11.54 -11.28
CA GLN A 83 2.99 -12.52 -12.27
C GLN A 83 1.45 -12.50 -12.33
N SER A 84 0.89 -12.01 -13.43
CA SER A 84 -0.56 -11.93 -13.62
C SER A 84 -1.15 -13.31 -13.89
N VAL A 85 -2.15 -13.72 -13.09
CA VAL A 85 -2.86 -15.00 -13.21
C VAL A 85 -4.34 -14.82 -13.58
N SER A 86 -4.87 -13.60 -13.49
CA SER A 86 -6.23 -13.25 -13.90
C SER A 86 -6.31 -11.75 -14.21
N PRO A 87 -7.12 -11.30 -15.18
CA PRO A 87 -8.01 -12.09 -16.05
C PRO A 87 -7.24 -12.75 -17.23
N PRO A 88 -7.88 -13.59 -18.06
CA PRO A 88 -7.24 -14.28 -19.17
C PRO A 88 -6.42 -13.37 -20.10
N GLU A 89 -6.87 -12.13 -20.34
CA GLU A 89 -6.20 -11.17 -21.20
C GLU A 89 -4.85 -10.69 -20.63
N ARG A 90 -4.65 -10.82 -19.31
CA ARG A 90 -3.40 -10.49 -18.62
C ARG A 90 -2.58 -11.71 -18.24
N TYR A 91 -3.12 -12.92 -18.40
CA TYR A 91 -2.48 -14.14 -17.94
C TYR A 91 -1.06 -14.30 -18.47
N GLY A 92 -0.11 -14.55 -17.57
CA GLY A 92 1.30 -14.73 -17.91
C GLY A 92 2.09 -13.45 -18.16
N ASN A 93 1.46 -12.28 -18.13
CA ASN A 93 2.22 -11.02 -18.05
C ASN A 93 3.04 -11.01 -16.77
N GLN A 94 4.28 -10.56 -16.87
CA GLN A 94 5.18 -10.46 -15.73
C GLN A 94 5.86 -9.11 -15.68
N THR A 95 6.05 -8.58 -14.48
CA THR A 95 6.80 -7.36 -14.25
C THR A 95 7.79 -7.58 -13.12
N LEU A 96 9.08 -7.40 -13.40
CA LEU A 96 10.12 -7.39 -12.38
C LEU A 96 10.41 -5.93 -11.98
N PHE A 97 10.21 -5.63 -10.71
CA PHE A 97 10.59 -4.39 -10.06
C PHE A 97 11.89 -4.59 -9.31
N ILE A 98 12.85 -3.68 -9.47
CA ILE A 98 14.10 -3.63 -8.69
C ILE A 98 14.14 -2.27 -8.01
N GLY A 99 13.97 -2.26 -6.68
CA GLY A 99 13.98 -1.05 -5.86
C GLY A 99 15.38 -0.74 -5.35
N TYR A 100 15.74 0.53 -5.34
CA TYR A 100 17.07 0.99 -4.91
C TYR A 100 16.99 1.91 -3.70
N ARG A 101 18.07 1.92 -2.91
CA ARG A 101 18.31 2.97 -1.92
C ARG A 101 18.61 4.28 -2.65
N THR A 102 17.77 5.29 -2.43
CA THR A 102 17.96 6.63 -3.00
C THR A 102 18.88 7.49 -2.14
N ASP A 103 19.42 8.58 -2.65
CA ASP A 103 19.86 9.73 -1.86
C ASP A 103 19.80 11.01 -2.72
N GLN A 104 20.44 12.11 -2.29
CA GLN A 104 20.51 13.33 -3.11
C GLN A 104 21.36 13.18 -4.38
N GLY A 105 22.28 12.20 -4.43
CA GLY A 105 23.14 11.93 -5.59
C GLY A 105 22.63 10.82 -6.51
N PHE A 106 21.82 9.90 -5.99
CA PHE A 106 21.20 8.79 -6.69
C PHE A 106 19.69 8.81 -6.47
N THR A 107 18.95 9.39 -7.41
CA THR A 107 17.51 9.61 -7.31
C THR A 107 16.68 8.52 -7.98
N THR A 108 17.30 7.55 -8.66
CA THR A 108 16.60 6.43 -9.31
C THR A 108 16.04 5.51 -8.25
N LYS A 109 14.72 5.46 -8.11
CA LYS A 109 14.08 4.63 -7.08
C LYS A 109 13.79 3.21 -7.55
N LEU A 110 13.55 3.05 -8.86
CA LEU A 110 13.00 1.82 -9.41
C LEU A 110 13.52 1.58 -10.84
N ASP A 111 14.00 0.37 -11.09
CA ASP A 111 14.09 -0.21 -12.43
C ASP A 111 12.95 -1.20 -12.66
N MET A 112 12.41 -1.21 -13.88
CA MET A 112 11.26 -2.05 -14.24
C MET A 112 11.53 -2.83 -15.53
N PHE A 113 11.23 -4.13 -15.52
CA PHE A 113 11.25 -4.98 -16.70
C PHE A 113 9.89 -5.63 -16.90
N ALA A 114 9.34 -5.51 -18.10
CA ALA A 114 8.04 -6.10 -18.44
C ALA A 114 8.21 -7.24 -19.45
N TYR A 115 7.44 -8.31 -19.24
CA TYR A 115 7.29 -9.44 -20.14
C TYR A 115 5.80 -9.63 -20.48
N THR A 116 5.53 -9.89 -21.76
CA THR A 116 4.18 -10.22 -22.25
C THR A 116 4.25 -11.49 -23.10
N PRO A 117 3.45 -12.53 -22.80
CA PRO A 117 3.44 -13.78 -23.57
C PRO A 117 3.17 -13.60 -25.05
N ALA A 118 2.32 -12.64 -25.43
CA ALA A 118 2.02 -12.35 -26.83
C ALA A 118 3.25 -11.86 -27.63
N LEU A 119 4.20 -11.19 -26.97
CA LEU A 119 5.42 -10.68 -27.59
C LEU A 119 6.65 -11.55 -27.34
N ARG A 120 6.60 -12.43 -26.32
CA ARG A 120 7.71 -13.28 -25.86
C ARG A 120 9.03 -12.51 -25.68
N ARG A 121 8.93 -11.26 -25.26
CA ARG A 121 10.06 -10.34 -25.13
C ARG A 121 10.02 -9.67 -23.77
N ILE A 122 11.21 -9.58 -23.17
CA ILE A 122 11.45 -8.73 -22.01
C ILE A 122 11.86 -7.36 -22.51
N ARG A 123 11.27 -6.31 -21.96
CA ARG A 123 11.66 -4.93 -22.21
C ARG A 123 11.98 -4.25 -20.89
N ARG A 124 13.15 -3.62 -20.79
CA ARG A 124 13.40 -2.63 -19.75
C ARG A 124 12.52 -1.42 -20.04
N GLN A 125 11.75 -1.00 -19.05
CA GLN A 125 10.93 0.19 -19.12
C GLN A 125 11.73 1.36 -18.54
N PRO A 126 11.55 2.60 -19.04
CA PRO A 126 12.07 3.76 -18.35
C PRO A 126 11.48 3.81 -16.93
N GLN A 127 12.21 4.39 -15.98
CA GLN A 127 11.69 4.64 -14.65
C GLN A 127 10.37 5.44 -14.79
N PRO A 128 9.26 4.95 -14.23
CA PRO A 128 7.99 5.67 -14.31
C PRO A 128 8.05 6.92 -13.43
N ARG A 129 7.24 7.92 -13.76
CA ARG A 129 7.15 9.11 -12.90
C ARG A 129 6.40 8.75 -11.63
N ARG A 130 6.69 9.50 -10.56
CA ARG A 130 6.17 9.22 -9.22
C ARG A 130 4.65 9.39 -9.17
N GLU A 131 4.15 10.38 -9.90
CA GLU A 131 2.75 10.73 -10.08
C GLU A 131 1.99 9.85 -11.06
N ASP A 132 2.69 9.03 -11.86
CA ASP A 132 2.02 8.18 -12.85
C ASP A 132 1.11 7.19 -12.10
N ARG A 133 -0.14 7.10 -12.56
CA ARG A 133 -1.09 6.10 -12.06
C ARG A 133 -0.80 4.75 -12.71
N LEU A 134 -1.02 3.67 -11.96
CA LEU A 134 -1.05 2.35 -12.56
C LEU A 134 -2.24 2.26 -13.54
N PRO A 135 -2.14 1.44 -14.61
CA PRO A 135 -3.23 1.28 -15.57
C PRO A 135 -4.55 0.92 -14.88
N ASN A 136 -5.60 1.70 -15.15
CA ASN A 136 -6.93 1.57 -14.52
C ASN A 136 -6.87 1.52 -12.99
N SER A 137 -6.11 2.42 -12.36
CA SER A 137 -5.96 2.46 -10.90
C SER A 137 -5.99 3.88 -10.36
N ALA A 138 -6.51 4.04 -9.15
CA ALA A 138 -6.37 5.26 -8.35
C ALA A 138 -4.96 5.37 -7.72
N GLN A 139 -4.22 4.27 -7.64
CA GLN A 139 -2.88 4.19 -7.05
C GLN A 139 -1.82 4.81 -7.98
N THR A 140 -0.92 5.63 -7.41
CA THR A 140 0.28 6.13 -8.09
C THR A 140 1.51 5.24 -7.87
N ILE A 141 2.57 5.42 -8.65
CA ILE A 141 3.84 4.71 -8.45
C ILE A 141 4.38 4.91 -7.03
N ASP A 142 4.31 6.12 -6.49
CA ASP A 142 4.75 6.40 -5.12
C ASP A 142 3.94 5.63 -4.06
N ASP A 143 2.66 5.35 -4.34
CA ASP A 143 1.83 4.54 -3.44
C ASP A 143 2.18 3.06 -3.50
N LEU A 144 2.66 2.58 -4.66
CA LEU A 144 3.11 1.20 -4.86
C LEU A 144 4.47 0.94 -4.20
N ILE A 145 5.47 1.78 -4.49
CA ILE A 145 6.85 1.56 -4.02
C ILE A 145 7.16 2.19 -2.67
N GLY A 146 6.28 3.07 -2.18
CA GLY A 146 6.49 3.83 -0.95
C GLY A 146 7.26 5.13 -1.18
N ARG A 147 7.32 5.95 -0.13
CA ARG A 147 7.98 7.26 -0.11
C ARG A 147 9.09 7.23 0.91
N ASP A 148 10.22 7.87 0.59
CA ASP A 148 11.35 7.81 1.49
C ASP A 148 11.28 8.95 2.51
N ALA A 149 11.30 8.65 3.80
CA ALA A 149 11.00 9.64 4.82
C ALA A 149 11.96 10.84 4.83
N TRP A 150 13.22 10.65 4.40
CA TRP A 150 14.20 11.73 4.31
C TRP A 150 13.85 12.79 3.25
N GLU A 151 13.02 12.46 2.25
CA GLU A 151 12.55 13.37 1.20
C GLU A 151 11.55 14.41 1.72
N PHE A 152 11.07 14.24 2.96
CA PHE A 152 10.00 15.06 3.55
C PHE A 152 10.46 15.72 4.85
N ALA A 153 9.92 16.90 5.11
CA ALA A 153 9.91 17.55 6.42
C ALA A 153 8.63 17.12 7.16
N TRP A 154 8.77 16.77 8.43
CA TRP A 154 7.71 16.16 9.21
C TRP A 154 7.27 17.05 10.36
N ARG A 155 5.96 17.11 10.62
CA ARG A 155 5.36 17.84 11.74
C ARG A 155 4.25 17.01 12.39
N ILE A 156 4.18 17.01 13.72
CA ILE A 156 3.05 16.42 14.46
C ILE A 156 1.88 17.40 14.41
N LEU A 157 0.72 16.92 13.96
CA LEU A 157 -0.54 17.68 13.99
C LEU A 157 -1.33 17.38 15.26
N GLY A 158 -1.25 16.14 15.75
CA GLY A 158 -1.86 15.74 17.00
C GLY A 158 -2.02 14.23 17.11
N THR A 159 -3.10 13.81 17.77
CA THR A 159 -3.46 12.41 17.93
C THR A 159 -4.94 12.23 17.62
N ASP A 160 -5.31 11.04 17.14
CA ASP A 160 -6.68 10.66 16.81
C ASP A 160 -6.92 9.20 17.19
N THR A 161 -8.17 8.75 17.16
CA THR A 161 -8.53 7.33 17.29
C THR A 161 -9.35 6.93 16.07
N LEU A 162 -8.89 5.91 15.34
CA LEU A 162 -9.60 5.37 14.19
C LEU A 162 -10.42 4.14 14.58
N TYR A 163 -11.68 4.11 14.16
CA TYR A 163 -12.59 2.98 14.39
C TYR A 163 -12.89 2.19 13.11
N ASP A 164 -12.75 2.84 11.96
CA ASP A 164 -12.87 2.24 10.64
C ASP A 164 -11.86 2.88 9.67
N THR A 165 -11.50 2.15 8.61
CA THR A 165 -10.62 2.61 7.54
C THR A 165 -11.18 2.14 6.19
N VAL A 166 -10.97 0.86 5.85
CA VAL A 166 -11.63 0.19 4.73
C VAL A 166 -13.01 -0.26 5.20
N ARG A 167 -14.06 0.18 4.51
CA ARG A 167 -15.45 -0.02 4.92
C ARG A 167 -16.14 -0.98 3.97
N PHE A 168 -16.67 -2.08 4.49
CA PHE A 168 -17.40 -3.07 3.71
C PHE A 168 -18.84 -2.59 3.46
N PRO A 169 -19.39 -2.76 2.25
CA PRO A 169 -20.80 -2.50 2.02
C PRO A 169 -21.67 -3.57 2.69
N VAL A 170 -22.94 -3.27 2.90
CA VAL A 170 -23.94 -4.19 3.46
C VAL A 170 -24.20 -5.43 2.59
N THR A 171 -23.68 -5.44 1.37
CA THR A 171 -23.79 -6.50 0.35
C THR A 171 -22.57 -7.42 0.31
N HIS A 172 -21.50 -7.11 1.06
CA HIS A 172 -20.26 -7.88 1.07
C HIS A 172 -19.98 -8.39 2.50
N HIS A 173 -20.37 -9.64 2.75
CA HIS A 173 -20.44 -10.19 4.10
C HIS A 173 -19.20 -10.95 4.56
N SER A 174 -18.31 -11.33 3.63
CA SER A 174 -17.11 -12.12 3.92
C SER A 174 -16.02 -11.83 2.90
N ALA A 175 -14.76 -12.06 3.27
CA ALA A 175 -13.61 -12.01 2.38
C ALA A 175 -12.83 -13.33 2.43
N VAL A 176 -12.28 -13.75 1.30
CA VAL A 176 -11.37 -14.90 1.24
C VAL A 176 -9.94 -14.43 1.51
N LEU A 177 -9.39 -14.84 2.66
CA LEU A 177 -8.06 -14.45 3.14
C LEU A 177 -7.14 -15.66 3.25
N THR A 178 -5.83 -15.44 3.41
CA THR A 178 -4.87 -16.51 3.70
C THR A 178 -4.60 -16.64 5.19
N ASP A 179 -4.62 -17.87 5.72
CA ASP A 179 -4.13 -18.16 7.07
C ASP A 179 -2.59 -18.21 7.14
N GLU A 180 -2.03 -18.44 8.33
CA GLU A 180 -0.58 -18.53 8.55
C GLU A 180 0.12 -19.66 7.78
N LYS A 181 -0.65 -20.64 7.28
CA LYS A 181 -0.17 -21.79 6.49
C LYS A 181 -0.36 -21.56 4.99
N GLY A 182 -0.89 -20.41 4.58
CA GLY A 182 -1.19 -20.10 3.18
C GLY A 182 -2.41 -20.84 2.63
N ALA A 183 -3.29 -21.34 3.51
CA ALA A 183 -4.59 -21.87 3.11
C ALA A 183 -5.61 -20.72 3.03
N TYR A 184 -6.56 -20.84 2.11
CA TYR A 184 -7.63 -19.86 1.99
C TYR A 184 -8.74 -20.16 2.97
N ILE A 185 -9.16 -19.13 3.68
CA ILE A 185 -10.25 -19.16 4.63
C ILE A 185 -11.23 -18.03 4.31
N GLU A 186 -12.52 -18.32 4.39
CA GLU A 186 -13.54 -17.30 4.33
C GLU A 186 -13.69 -16.67 5.71
N VAL A 187 -13.59 -15.35 5.79
CA VAL A 187 -13.64 -14.58 7.04
C VAL A 187 -14.81 -13.61 6.98
N PRO A 188 -15.74 -13.63 7.94
CA PRO A 188 -16.83 -12.65 7.99
C PRO A 188 -16.28 -11.22 8.06
N ALA A 189 -16.86 -10.30 7.28
CA ALA A 189 -16.45 -8.89 7.24
C ALA A 189 -16.47 -8.23 8.63
N SER A 190 -17.39 -8.64 9.50
CA SER A 190 -17.51 -8.17 10.89
C SER A 190 -16.34 -8.58 11.80
N GLU A 191 -15.59 -9.62 11.44
CA GLU A 191 -14.42 -10.10 12.18
C GLU A 191 -13.11 -9.45 11.72
N ILE A 192 -13.13 -8.74 10.59
CA ILE A 192 -11.95 -8.04 10.06
C ILE A 192 -11.77 -6.73 10.84
N LYS A 193 -10.64 -6.61 11.55
CA LYS A 193 -10.30 -5.46 12.40
C LYS A 193 -9.09 -4.71 11.85
N LEU A 194 -8.99 -3.40 12.12
CA LEU A 194 -7.99 -2.49 11.55
C LEU A 194 -6.54 -2.98 11.68
N MET A 195 -6.20 -3.62 12.80
CA MET A 195 -4.85 -4.15 13.08
C MET A 195 -4.86 -5.67 13.32
N GLY A 196 -5.92 -6.36 12.87
CA GLY A 196 -6.16 -7.77 13.19
C GLY A 196 -6.75 -7.98 14.59
N LYS A 197 -7.27 -9.18 14.83
CA LYS A 197 -8.03 -9.53 16.05
C LYS A 197 -7.19 -9.51 17.34
N ASP A 198 -5.91 -9.87 17.23
CA ASP A 198 -5.01 -10.03 18.37
C ASP A 198 -4.18 -8.76 18.66
N TYR A 199 -4.57 -7.61 18.10
CA TYR A 199 -3.85 -6.37 18.31
C TYR A 199 -3.98 -5.89 19.77
N PRO A 200 -2.88 -5.80 20.52
CA PRO A 200 -2.90 -5.58 21.97
C PRO A 200 -3.18 -4.14 22.41
N ALA A 201 -3.31 -3.20 21.49
CA ALA A 201 -3.41 -1.76 21.80
C ALA A 201 -4.70 -1.11 21.26
N TYR A 202 -5.74 -1.90 21.05
CA TYR A 202 -7.10 -1.35 20.92
C TYR A 202 -7.50 -0.58 22.18
N THR A 203 -8.22 0.52 22.02
CA THR A 203 -8.96 1.17 23.11
C THR A 203 -10.09 0.27 23.61
N PRO A 204 -10.65 0.51 24.81
CA PRO A 204 -11.73 -0.33 25.35
C PRO A 204 -12.98 -0.45 24.46
N ASP A 205 -13.24 0.56 23.63
CA ASP A 205 -14.31 0.62 22.64
C ASP A 205 -13.89 0.15 21.23
N GLY A 206 -12.68 -0.40 21.08
CA GLY A 206 -12.21 -1.06 19.86
C GLY A 206 -11.54 -0.16 18.82
N GLY A 207 -11.25 1.10 19.16
CA GLY A 207 -10.51 2.03 18.30
C GLY A 207 -8.99 1.81 18.33
N VAL A 208 -8.30 2.27 17.28
CA VAL A 208 -6.84 2.25 17.19
C VAL A 208 -6.30 3.67 17.44
N PRO A 209 -5.50 3.89 18.49
CA PRO A 209 -4.93 5.19 18.75
C PRO A 209 -3.81 5.50 17.75
N CYS A 210 -3.85 6.70 17.16
CA CYS A 210 -2.92 7.13 16.13
C CYS A 210 -2.19 8.43 16.51
N TYR A 211 -0.95 8.56 16.03
CA TYR A 211 -0.34 9.86 15.77
C TYR A 211 -0.83 10.37 14.43
N VAL A 212 -1.05 11.68 14.35
CA VAL A 212 -1.37 12.35 13.08
C VAL A 212 -0.22 13.26 12.72
N VAL A 213 0.46 12.95 11.61
CA VAL A 213 1.66 13.65 11.16
C VAL A 213 1.52 14.15 9.73
N GLU A 214 2.07 15.33 9.47
CA GLU A 214 2.18 15.93 8.15
C GLU A 214 3.57 15.72 7.58
N ALA A 215 3.64 15.38 6.30
CA ALA A 215 4.86 15.28 5.52
C ALA A 215 4.81 16.30 4.36
N VAL A 216 5.76 17.25 4.36
CA VAL A 216 5.91 18.26 3.31
C VAL A 216 7.16 17.94 2.48
N PRO A 217 7.07 17.83 1.15
CA PRO A 217 8.22 17.46 0.32
C PRO A 217 9.31 18.54 0.38
N LYS A 218 10.56 18.10 0.55
CA LYS A 218 11.74 18.97 0.55
C LYS A 218 12.17 19.23 -0.90
N LYS A 219 12.22 20.50 -1.31
CA LYS A 219 12.55 20.88 -2.70
C LYS A 219 13.96 20.46 -3.10
N GLU A 220 14.88 20.42 -2.14
CA GLU A 220 16.27 19.99 -2.30
C GLU A 220 16.46 18.46 -2.40
N TRP A 221 15.39 17.68 -2.18
CA TRP A 221 15.38 16.22 -2.35
C TRP A 221 14.55 15.80 -3.57
N VAL A 222 13.35 16.36 -3.68
CA VAL A 222 12.36 16.03 -4.72
C VAL A 222 11.85 17.32 -5.37
N PRO A 223 12.64 17.93 -6.27
CA PRO A 223 12.22 19.14 -6.96
C PRO A 223 10.95 18.87 -7.77
N ASP A 224 10.05 19.86 -7.80
CA ASP A 224 8.78 19.78 -8.51
C ASP A 224 7.90 18.57 -8.15
N TYR A 225 7.94 18.13 -6.89
CA TYR A 225 7.04 17.07 -6.43
C TYR A 225 5.55 17.40 -6.71
N TYR A 226 4.77 16.38 -7.03
CA TYR A 226 3.40 16.55 -7.56
C TYR A 226 2.36 16.82 -6.47
N LEU A 227 2.68 16.52 -5.21
CA LEU A 227 1.83 16.81 -4.05
C LEU A 227 2.40 17.98 -3.25
N SER A 228 1.53 18.78 -2.63
CA SER A 228 1.95 19.81 -1.69
C SER A 228 2.30 19.25 -0.33
N LYS A 229 1.57 18.21 0.11
CA LYS A 229 1.79 17.50 1.37
C LYS A 229 1.03 16.18 1.43
N LEU A 230 1.39 15.39 2.42
CA LEU A 230 0.67 14.20 2.86
C LEU A 230 0.33 14.33 4.35
N ILE A 231 -0.78 13.74 4.78
CA ILE A 231 -1.12 13.58 6.20
C ILE A 231 -1.34 12.10 6.49
N TYR A 232 -0.66 11.59 7.51
CA TYR A 232 -0.69 10.20 7.91
C TYR A 232 -1.33 10.02 9.28
N TRP A 233 -2.18 9.00 9.41
CA TRP A 233 -2.59 8.43 10.69
C TRP A 233 -1.77 7.17 10.92
N LEU A 234 -0.81 7.27 11.82
CA LEU A 234 0.13 6.20 12.16
C LEU A 234 -0.32 5.58 13.48
N ASP A 235 -0.55 4.27 13.49
CA ASP A 235 -0.76 3.51 14.72
C ASP A 235 0.32 3.85 15.77
N LYS A 236 -0.06 4.20 17.01
CA LYS A 236 0.90 4.68 18.02
C LYS A 236 1.93 3.64 18.46
N ARG A 237 1.68 2.36 18.20
CA ARG A 237 2.56 1.27 18.61
C ARG A 237 3.55 0.88 17.52
N SER A 238 3.03 0.48 16.36
CA SER A 238 3.83 -0.02 15.24
C SER A 238 4.27 1.06 14.26
N PHE A 239 3.62 2.24 14.28
CA PHE A 239 3.71 3.29 13.25
C PHE A 239 3.18 2.86 11.88
N PHE A 240 2.40 1.78 11.83
CA PHE A 240 1.72 1.36 10.61
C PHE A 240 0.74 2.45 10.14
N PRO A 241 0.81 2.91 8.88
CA PRO A 241 -0.11 3.90 8.35
C PRO A 241 -1.48 3.26 8.09
N LEU A 242 -2.51 3.76 8.77
CA LEU A 242 -3.90 3.29 8.62
C LEU A 242 -4.73 4.19 7.68
N ARG A 243 -4.34 5.46 7.58
CA ARG A 243 -4.89 6.43 6.64
C ARG A 243 -3.79 7.35 6.15
N ILE A 244 -3.80 7.65 4.86
CA ILE A 244 -2.91 8.61 4.21
C ILE A 244 -3.78 9.51 3.34
N GLU A 245 -3.65 10.82 3.51
CA GLU A 245 -4.30 11.82 2.68
C GLU A 245 -3.26 12.56 1.87
N ALA A 246 -3.47 12.64 0.55
CA ALA A 246 -2.60 13.37 -0.35
C ALA A 246 -3.27 14.67 -0.80
N TYR A 247 -2.50 15.75 -0.77
CA TYR A 247 -2.97 17.08 -1.15
C TYR A 247 -2.27 17.54 -2.44
N ASP A 248 -3.05 18.01 -3.41
CA ASP A 248 -2.53 18.53 -4.67
C ASP A 248 -1.66 19.78 -4.47
N ARG A 249 -1.04 20.29 -5.55
CA ARG A 249 -0.21 21.51 -5.48
C ARG A 249 -0.97 22.77 -5.05
N THR A 250 -2.30 22.77 -5.09
CA THR A 250 -3.15 23.87 -4.63
C THR A 250 -3.54 23.74 -3.15
N GLY A 251 -3.09 22.67 -2.50
CA GLY A 251 -3.38 22.35 -1.10
C GLY A 251 -4.76 21.76 -0.87
N LYS A 252 -5.43 21.25 -1.92
CA LYS A 252 -6.74 20.57 -1.82
C LYS A 252 -6.54 19.07 -1.72
N LEU A 253 -7.42 18.39 -0.98
CA LEU A 253 -7.41 16.93 -0.89
C LEU A 253 -7.64 16.32 -2.28
N ALA A 254 -6.68 15.50 -2.73
CA ALA A 254 -6.68 14.89 -4.04
C ALA A 254 -6.98 13.38 -3.96
N SER A 255 -6.44 12.70 -2.95
CA SER A 255 -6.73 11.30 -2.74
C SER A 255 -6.67 10.89 -1.28
N ILE A 256 -7.39 9.81 -0.95
CA ILE A 256 -7.33 9.14 0.34
C ILE A 256 -6.89 7.70 0.11
N ASN A 257 -5.94 7.24 0.92
CA ASN A 257 -5.59 5.84 1.05
C ASN A 257 -5.92 5.37 2.47
N THR A 258 -6.65 4.26 2.59
CA THR A 258 -7.01 3.63 3.87
C THR A 258 -6.62 2.17 3.89
N ARG A 259 -6.14 1.68 5.02
CA ARG A 259 -5.58 0.35 5.16
C ARG A 259 -6.16 -0.43 6.32
N ILE A 260 -6.23 -1.75 6.17
CA ILE A 260 -6.34 -2.72 7.26
C ILE A 260 -5.02 -3.49 7.29
N ALA A 261 -4.42 -3.62 8.46
CA ALA A 261 -3.18 -4.35 8.68
C ALA A 261 -3.43 -5.76 9.21
N THR A 262 -2.51 -6.66 8.92
CA THR A 262 -2.39 -7.97 9.58
C THR A 262 -0.95 -8.20 10.01
N ARG A 263 -0.74 -8.89 11.14
CA ARG A 263 0.60 -9.27 11.61
C ARG A 263 1.07 -10.55 10.90
N ALA A 264 1.31 -10.45 9.60
CA ALA A 264 1.66 -11.59 8.75
C ALA A 264 3.03 -12.23 9.10
N ASN A 265 3.94 -11.50 9.76
CA ASN A 265 5.20 -12.06 10.24
C ASN A 265 5.43 -11.81 11.74
N PRO A 266 4.85 -12.65 12.64
CA PRO A 266 4.96 -12.44 14.08
C PRO A 266 6.39 -12.42 14.63
N GLN A 267 7.35 -13.05 13.94
CA GLN A 267 8.77 -13.12 14.35
C GLN A 267 9.47 -11.76 14.30
N LEU A 268 8.96 -10.82 13.50
CA LEU A 268 9.49 -9.45 13.39
C LEU A 268 8.85 -8.47 14.40
N GLY A 269 8.03 -8.96 15.33
CA GLY A 269 7.31 -8.12 16.29
C GLY A 269 6.38 -7.13 15.58
N GLU A 270 6.50 -5.84 15.89
CA GLU A 270 5.74 -4.74 15.29
C GLU A 270 6.11 -4.47 13.82
N ARG A 271 7.31 -4.87 13.39
CA ARG A 271 7.73 -4.76 11.99
C ARG A 271 7.11 -5.85 11.10
N GLY A 272 6.42 -6.81 11.73
CA GLY A 272 5.74 -7.92 11.09
C GLY A 272 4.35 -7.60 10.56
N TYR A 273 3.87 -6.36 10.72
CA TYR A 273 2.62 -5.92 10.11
C TYR A 273 2.79 -5.71 8.61
N ALA A 274 1.75 -6.05 7.87
CA ALA A 274 1.64 -5.86 6.43
C ALA A 274 0.20 -5.44 6.09
N VAL A 275 0.03 -4.84 4.91
CA VAL A 275 -1.28 -4.47 4.39
C VAL A 275 -2.08 -5.75 4.09
N LEU A 276 -3.28 -5.87 4.67
CA LEU A 276 -4.26 -6.92 4.34
C LEU A 276 -5.28 -6.40 3.32
N PHE A 277 -5.80 -5.20 3.56
CA PHE A 277 -6.62 -4.44 2.61
C PHE A 277 -6.03 -3.06 2.43
N ASP A 278 -5.98 -2.61 1.19
CA ASP A 278 -5.55 -1.26 0.79
C ASP A 278 -6.64 -0.67 -0.10
N LEU A 279 -7.16 0.51 0.22
CA LEU A 279 -8.17 1.19 -0.58
C LEU A 279 -7.68 2.59 -0.92
N TRP A 280 -7.48 2.88 -2.20
CA TRP A 280 -7.21 4.21 -2.73
C TRP A 280 -8.47 4.79 -3.34
N TRP A 281 -8.70 6.07 -3.08
CA TRP A 281 -9.77 6.85 -3.69
C TRP A 281 -9.17 8.13 -4.26
N ASP A 282 -9.21 8.24 -5.59
CA ASP A 282 -8.93 9.46 -6.33
C ASP A 282 -10.20 10.29 -6.37
N ILE A 283 -10.22 11.39 -5.62
CA ILE A 283 -11.43 12.20 -5.42
C ILE A 283 -11.84 12.94 -6.71
N PRO A 284 -10.91 13.57 -7.47
CA PRO A 284 -11.28 14.26 -8.71
C PRO A 284 -11.91 13.35 -9.77
N LEU A 285 -11.43 12.11 -9.92
CA LEU A 285 -12.00 11.16 -10.87
C LEU A 285 -13.14 10.32 -10.30
N ASP A 286 -13.33 10.38 -8.97
CA ASP A 286 -14.12 9.44 -8.20
C ASP A 286 -13.86 7.98 -8.62
N LEU A 287 -12.56 7.66 -8.70
CA LEU A 287 -12.02 6.35 -9.05
C LEU A 287 -11.50 5.72 -7.78
N MET A 288 -11.91 4.48 -7.51
CA MET A 288 -11.41 3.73 -6.36
C MET A 288 -10.71 2.46 -6.81
N THR A 289 -9.62 2.14 -6.13
CA THR A 289 -8.92 0.86 -6.29
C THR A 289 -8.73 0.24 -4.93
N ALA A 290 -9.12 -1.02 -4.79
CA ALA A 290 -8.82 -1.85 -3.65
C ALA A 290 -7.77 -2.90 -4.01
N SER A 291 -6.95 -3.26 -3.03
CA SER A 291 -6.07 -4.41 -3.08
C SER A 291 -6.31 -5.27 -1.84
N ILE A 292 -6.48 -6.58 -2.05
CA ILE A 292 -6.65 -7.57 -0.99
C ILE A 292 -5.49 -8.53 -1.07
N HIS A 293 -4.80 -8.72 0.06
CA HIS A 293 -3.56 -9.47 0.11
C HIS A 293 -3.70 -10.83 0.79
N GLY A 294 -3.28 -11.86 0.08
CA GLY A 294 -2.78 -13.10 0.69
C GLY A 294 -1.28 -13.00 0.89
N ILE A 295 -0.74 -13.42 2.05
CA ILE A 295 0.70 -13.29 2.34
C ILE A 295 1.24 -14.61 2.86
N ILE A 296 2.20 -15.17 2.12
CA ILE A 296 2.88 -16.42 2.46
C ILE A 296 4.34 -16.10 2.73
N ARG A 297 4.83 -16.44 3.93
CA ARG A 297 6.24 -16.22 4.29
C ARG A 297 7.12 -17.21 3.53
N GLU A 298 8.26 -16.72 3.06
CA GLU A 298 9.18 -17.51 2.22
C GLU A 298 10.61 -17.43 2.76
N GLU A 299 11.34 -18.53 2.63
CA GLU A 299 12.78 -18.60 2.87
C GLU A 299 13.46 -18.94 1.54
N TRP A 300 13.82 -17.91 0.76
CA TRP A 300 14.45 -18.11 -0.54
C TRP A 300 15.86 -18.69 -0.41
N SER A 301 16.13 -19.81 -1.08
CA SER A 301 17.49 -20.31 -1.20
C SER A 301 18.34 -19.37 -2.06
N GLU A 302 19.67 -19.45 -1.96
CA GLU A 302 20.57 -18.67 -2.83
C GLU A 302 20.33 -18.95 -4.32
N GLN A 303 19.97 -20.18 -4.66
CA GLN A 303 19.60 -20.56 -6.02
C GLN A 303 18.31 -19.86 -6.47
N ASP A 304 17.29 -19.80 -5.61
CA ASP A 304 16.02 -19.11 -5.90
C ASP A 304 16.24 -17.61 -6.10
N LYS A 305 17.04 -16.98 -5.22
CA LYS A 305 17.39 -15.56 -5.29
C LYS A 305 18.03 -15.20 -6.64
N GLN A 306 18.98 -16.01 -7.09
CA GLN A 306 19.68 -15.80 -8.36
C GLN A 306 18.80 -16.10 -9.58
N LEU A 307 17.92 -17.09 -9.47
CA LEU A 307 17.09 -17.54 -10.56
C LEU A 307 15.87 -16.64 -10.75
N PHE A 308 14.95 -16.62 -9.78
CA PHE A 308 13.61 -16.05 -9.92
C PHE A 308 13.61 -14.54 -10.06
N PHE A 309 14.50 -13.87 -9.34
CA PHE A 309 14.56 -12.41 -9.28
C PHE A 309 15.52 -11.82 -10.31
N SER A 310 15.47 -12.36 -11.52
CA SER A 310 16.28 -11.93 -12.66
C SER A 310 15.39 -11.71 -13.89
N PRO A 311 15.73 -10.75 -14.78
CA PRO A 311 14.96 -10.55 -15.99
C PRO A 311 14.84 -11.83 -16.81
N GLY A 312 15.91 -12.63 -16.89
CA GLY A 312 15.96 -13.87 -17.68
C GLY A 312 14.91 -14.92 -17.29
N PHE A 313 14.48 -14.95 -16.03
CA PHE A 313 13.46 -15.90 -15.57
C PHE A 313 12.10 -15.67 -16.24
N MET A 314 11.72 -14.41 -16.49
CA MET A 314 10.37 -14.06 -16.98
C MET A 314 10.00 -14.76 -18.30
N ARG A 315 10.99 -15.11 -19.15
CA ARG A 315 10.76 -15.84 -20.41
C ARG A 315 10.29 -17.29 -20.21
N ARG A 316 10.43 -17.85 -19.02
CA ARG A 316 10.10 -19.25 -18.75
C ARG A 316 8.61 -19.48 -18.60
N GLU A 317 7.82 -18.43 -18.33
CA GLU A 317 6.38 -18.53 -18.06
C GLU A 317 6.05 -19.47 -16.88
N TRP A 318 6.99 -19.58 -15.93
CA TRP A 318 6.83 -20.39 -14.73
C TRP A 318 6.22 -19.54 -13.62
N PHE A 319 5.17 -20.05 -12.98
CA PHE A 319 4.60 -19.47 -11.77
C PHE A 319 5.18 -20.17 -10.55
N LEU A 320 5.69 -19.42 -9.57
CA LEU A 320 6.32 -20.01 -8.38
C LEU A 320 5.33 -20.71 -7.46
N GLN A 321 4.07 -20.27 -7.48
CA GLN A 321 2.98 -20.98 -6.85
C GLN A 321 1.92 -21.30 -7.90
N PRO A 322 1.29 -22.49 -7.85
CA PRO A 322 0.16 -22.76 -8.71
C PRO A 322 -0.89 -21.67 -8.46
N PRO A 323 -1.51 -21.11 -9.51
CA PRO A 323 -2.60 -20.17 -9.34
C PRO A 323 -3.71 -20.86 -8.56
N LYS A 324 -3.82 -20.52 -7.27
CA LYS A 324 -4.95 -20.93 -6.47
C LYS A 324 -6.02 -19.85 -6.64
N SER A 325 -7.27 -20.27 -6.85
CA SER A 325 -8.38 -19.34 -7.07
C SER A 325 -8.59 -18.49 -5.83
N LEU A 326 -8.45 -17.18 -5.98
CA LEU A 326 -8.98 -16.19 -5.06
C LEU A 326 -10.25 -15.62 -5.68
N MET A 327 -11.34 -15.65 -4.93
CA MET A 327 -12.59 -15.03 -5.37
C MET A 327 -12.44 -13.52 -5.24
N GLY A 328 -12.51 -12.81 -6.37
CA GLY A 328 -12.72 -11.38 -6.41
C GLY A 328 -14.17 -11.01 -6.09
N LEU A 329 -14.57 -9.80 -6.44
CA LEU A 329 -15.96 -9.35 -6.29
C LEU A 329 -16.82 -9.89 -7.44
N ASN A 330 -18.07 -10.25 -7.17
CA ASN A 330 -19.01 -10.70 -8.20
C ASN A 330 -19.72 -9.54 -8.88
N SER A 331 -19.88 -8.41 -8.19
CA SER A 331 -20.61 -7.26 -8.71
C SER A 331 -20.10 -5.91 -8.16
N PRO A 332 -20.37 -4.80 -8.86
CA PRO A 332 -20.08 -3.45 -8.38
C PRO A 332 -20.61 -3.15 -6.98
N ASP A 333 -21.78 -3.70 -6.62
CA ASP A 333 -22.42 -3.46 -5.33
C ASP A 333 -21.64 -4.07 -4.16
N GLU A 334 -20.75 -5.05 -4.38
CA GLU A 334 -19.89 -5.65 -3.36
C GLU A 334 -18.62 -4.82 -3.09
N PHE A 335 -18.35 -3.76 -3.86
CA PHE A 335 -17.14 -2.95 -3.69
C PHE A 335 -17.16 -2.12 -2.39
N TYR A 336 -15.98 -1.95 -1.79
CA TYR A 336 -15.78 -1.19 -0.55
C TYR A 336 -16.30 0.25 -0.64
N LEU A 337 -16.81 0.78 0.46
CA LEU A 337 -17.32 2.15 0.48
C LEU A 337 -16.16 3.15 0.34
N ARG A 338 -16.45 4.32 -0.26
CA ARG A 338 -15.51 5.46 -0.25
C ARG A 338 -15.00 5.71 1.17
N PRO A 339 -13.72 6.02 1.42
CA PRO A 339 -13.26 6.42 2.75
C PRO A 339 -14.08 7.58 3.33
N ARG A 340 -14.27 7.61 4.66
CA ARG A 340 -14.90 8.78 5.31
C ARG A 340 -14.07 10.04 5.07
N LEU A 341 -14.75 11.17 4.91
CA LEU A 341 -14.09 12.47 4.76
C LEU A 341 -13.67 13.08 6.10
N ASP A 342 -14.31 12.70 7.22
CA ASP A 342 -14.01 13.17 8.57
C ASP A 342 -13.81 14.69 8.64
N VAL A 343 -14.77 15.47 8.13
CA VAL A 343 -14.64 16.92 7.88
C VAL A 343 -14.25 17.73 9.10
N GLU A 344 -14.53 17.22 10.29
CA GLU A 344 -14.27 17.82 11.60
C GLU A 344 -12.83 17.65 12.08
N LYS A 345 -12.06 16.68 11.55
CA LYS A 345 -10.71 16.38 12.03
C LYS A 345 -9.70 17.35 11.42
N PHE A 346 -8.85 17.96 12.26
CA PHE A 346 -7.75 18.85 11.85
C PHE A 346 -8.14 19.90 10.78
N PRO A 347 -9.22 20.68 10.97
CA PRO A 347 -9.78 21.54 9.92
C PRO A 347 -8.86 22.70 9.49
N GLN A 348 -7.85 23.01 10.31
CA GLN A 348 -6.83 24.01 9.97
C GLN A 348 -5.77 23.47 9.01
N ASP A 349 -5.54 22.15 9.02
CA ASP A 349 -4.54 21.49 8.20
C ASP A 349 -5.17 20.77 6.99
N ARG A 350 -6.49 20.53 7.00
CA ARG A 350 -7.19 19.73 5.98
C ARG A 350 -8.18 20.57 5.18
N LYS A 351 -7.93 20.69 3.87
CA LYS A 351 -8.82 21.37 2.91
C LYS A 351 -9.39 20.37 1.92
N LEU A 352 -10.66 20.01 2.09
CA LEU A 352 -11.29 18.91 1.34
C LEU A 352 -11.86 19.33 -0.02
N ASP A 353 -12.47 20.52 -0.11
CA ASP A 353 -13.09 21.09 -1.34
C ASP A 353 -13.80 20.05 -2.23
N ILE A 354 -14.84 19.41 -1.68
CA ILE A 354 -15.56 18.31 -2.31
C ILE A 354 -16.68 18.86 -3.22
N PRO A 355 -16.75 18.45 -4.50
CA PRO A 355 -17.84 18.86 -5.39
C PRO A 355 -19.22 18.48 -4.83
N PRO A 356 -20.26 19.33 -5.00
CA PRO A 356 -21.59 19.06 -4.46
C PRO A 356 -22.22 17.74 -4.93
N GLU A 357 -21.97 17.36 -6.20
CA GLU A 357 -22.44 16.08 -6.75
C GLU A 357 -21.81 14.89 -5.99
N LEU A 358 -20.49 14.93 -5.79
CA LEU A 358 -19.78 13.90 -5.06
C LEU A 358 -20.22 13.83 -3.60
N ALA A 359 -20.44 14.99 -2.96
CA ALA A 359 -20.97 15.05 -1.60
C ALA A 359 -22.37 14.40 -1.50
N ALA A 360 -23.24 14.62 -2.48
CA ALA A 360 -24.56 13.98 -2.54
C ALA A 360 -24.44 12.46 -2.72
N ARG A 361 -23.52 11.99 -3.57
CA ARG A 361 -23.23 10.57 -3.79
C ARG A 361 -22.73 9.89 -2.51
N ILE A 362 -21.83 10.54 -1.76
CA ILE A 362 -21.35 10.04 -0.47
C ILE A 362 -22.49 9.98 0.54
N ALA A 363 -23.32 11.03 0.65
CA ALA A 363 -24.46 11.03 1.54
C ALA A 363 -25.47 9.91 1.22
N ALA A 364 -25.69 9.62 -0.07
CA ALA A 364 -26.50 8.49 -0.49
C ALA A 364 -25.84 7.15 -0.09
N GLN A 365 -24.54 6.98 -0.32
CA GLN A 365 -23.79 5.80 0.11
C GLN A 365 -23.92 5.55 1.62
N GLU A 366 -23.78 6.57 2.47
CA GLU A 366 -23.90 6.41 3.93
C GLU A 366 -25.31 5.97 4.34
N ARG A 367 -26.35 6.41 3.62
CA ARG A 367 -27.73 6.02 3.89
C ARG A 367 -28.03 4.59 3.43
N GLU A 368 -27.54 4.20 2.24
CA GLU A 368 -27.81 2.88 1.66
C GLU A 368 -26.86 1.78 2.17
N GLY A 369 -25.72 2.16 2.76
CA GLY A 369 -24.69 1.22 3.22
C GLY A 369 -23.95 0.50 2.08
N LYS A 370 -24.04 1.01 0.84
CA LYS A 370 -23.37 0.48 -0.35
C LYS A 370 -23.02 1.62 -1.30
N LEU A 371 -22.13 1.38 -2.27
CA LEU A 371 -21.81 2.40 -3.27
C LEU A 371 -23.04 2.84 -4.05
N VAL A 372 -23.13 4.14 -4.26
CA VAL A 372 -24.06 4.77 -5.19
C VAL A 372 -23.21 5.37 -6.32
N PHE A 373 -23.67 5.21 -7.56
CA PHE A 373 -23.00 5.62 -8.79
C PHE A 373 -23.70 6.85 -9.38
#